data_AF-A0A1G4RFY5-F1
#
_entry.id   AF-A0A1G4RFY5-F1
#
_cell.length_a   1.000
_cell.length_b   1.000
_cell.length_c   1.000
_cell.angle_alpha   90.00
_cell.angle_beta   90.00
_cell.angle_gamma   90.00
#
_symmetry.space_group_name_H-M   'P 1'
#
loop_
_entity.id
_entity.type
_entity.pdbx_description
1 polymer ?
#
loop_
_entity_poly.entity_id
_entity_poly.type
_entity_poly.pdbx_seq_one_letter_code
_entity_poly.pdbx_strand_id
1 'polypeptide(L)' 'MKLGKRIGQGYTAEVFEWGSDKIIKVFRPHTADLMEYEWRISRQVAGLGLPMPGLWRA' A
#
# COMPACT_ATOMS: atom_id res chain seq x y z
N MET A 1 -11.39 10.81 -5.77
CA MET A 1 -10.50 10.72 -4.59
C MET A 1 -9.30 11.63 -4.83
N LYS A 2 -8.90 12.49 -3.88
CA LYS A 2 -7.73 13.38 -4.04
C LYS A 2 -6.57 12.81 -3.22
N LEU A 3 -5.42 12.61 -3.85
CA LEU A 3 -4.21 12.14 -3.17
C LEU A 3 -3.66 13.24 -2.25
N GLY A 4 -3.14 12.85 -1.09
CA GLY A 4 -2.41 13.74 -0.19
C GLY A 4 -1.02 14.10 -0.73
N LYS A 5 -0.16 14.65 0.13
CA LYS A 5 1.24 14.92 -0.22
C LYS A 5 1.95 13.60 -0.51
N ARG A 6 2.78 13.58 -1.55
CA ARG A 6 3.68 12.46 -1.82
C ARG A 6 4.81 12.47 -0.78
N ILE A 7 4.93 11.36 -0.05
CA ILE A 7 5.90 11.20 1.05
C ILE A 7 6.97 10.17 0.73
N GLY A 8 6.81 9.40 -0.35
CA GLY A 8 7.80 8.43 -0.78
C GLY A 8 7.64 8.05 -2.25
N GLN A 9 8.73 7.56 -2.82
CA GLN A 9 8.78 7.03 -4.17
C GLN A 9 9.68 5.79 -4.18
N GLY A 10 9.16 4.70 -4.72
CA GLY A 10 9.93 3.49 -4.97
C GLY A 10 9.94 3.13 -6.46
N TYR A 11 10.58 1.99 -6.73
CA TYR A 11 10.59 1.37 -8.06
C TYR A 11 9.17 0.98 -8.48
N THR A 12 8.41 0.34 -7.59
CA THR A 12 7.11 -0.26 -7.92
C THR A 12 5.91 0.66 -7.69
N ALA A 13 6.03 1.67 -6.82
CA ALA A 13 4.92 2.51 -6.41
C ALA A 13 5.34 3.88 -5.89
N GLU A 14 4.40 4.82 -5.89
CA GLU A 14 4.48 6.10 -5.19
C GLU A 14 3.61 6.06 -3.94
N VAL A 15 4.05 6.74 -2.87
CA VAL A 15 3.38 6.72 -1.56
C VAL A 15 2.91 8.11 -1.19
N PHE A 16 1.63 8.22 -0.86
CA PHE A 16 0.94 9.46 -0.52
C PHE A 16 0.33 9.38 0.88
N GLU A 17 0.24 10.51 1.56
CA GLU A 17 -0.47 10.64 2.83
C GLU A 17 -1.96 10.31 2.67
N TRP A 18 -2.52 9.61 3.65
CA TRP A 18 -3.96 9.42 3.80
C TRP A 18 -4.37 9.59 5.27
N GLY A 19 -4.72 10.82 5.64
CA GLY A 19 -4.97 11.15 7.04
C GLY A 19 -3.69 11.11 7.88
N SER A 20 -3.83 10.91 9.19
CA SER A 20 -2.72 10.98 10.15
C SER A 20 -1.97 9.66 10.35
N ASP A 21 -2.57 8.53 10.00
CA ASP A 21 -2.09 7.19 10.36
C ASP A 21 -2.05 6.19 9.19
N LYS A 22 -2.42 6.64 7.97
CA LYS A 22 -2.46 5.76 6.79
C LYS A 22 -1.77 6.39 5.60
N ILE A 23 -1.52 5.54 4.63
CA ILE A 23 -0.91 5.88 3.35
C ILE A 23 -1.75 5.33 2.20
N ILE A 24 -1.64 5.96 1.04
CA ILE A 24 -2.09 5.40 -0.24
C ILE A 24 -0.84 5.04 -1.04
N LYS A 25 -0.73 3.77 -1.42
CA LYS A 25 0.32 3.26 -2.32
C LYS A 25 -0.26 3.13 -3.72
N VAL A 26 0.25 3.92 -4.67
CA VAL A 26 -0.16 3.90 -6.07
C VAL A 26 0.89 3.16 -6.87
N PHE A 27 0.55 1.96 -7.35
CA PHE A 27 1.46 1.13 -8.15
C PHE A 27 1.66 1.72 -9.55
N ARG A 28 2.86 1.54 -10.08
CA ARG A 28 3.18 1.95 -11.45
C ARG A 28 2.52 1.00 -12.45
N PRO A 29 2.26 1.45 -13.70
CA PRO A 29 1.59 0.61 -14.69
C PRO A 29 2.27 -0.76 -14.94
N HIS A 30 3.59 -0.83 -14.90
CA HIS A 30 4.36 -2.06 -15.13
C HIS A 30 4.38 -3.03 -13.94
N THR A 31 3.72 -2.69 -12.83
CA THR A 31 3.70 -3.49 -11.59
C THR A 31 2.29 -3.87 -11.14
N ALA A 32 1.31 -3.81 -12.04
CA ALA A 32 -0.10 -4.09 -11.72
C ALA A 32 -0.30 -5.43 -10.99
N ASP A 33 0.38 -6.49 -11.43
CA ASP A 33 0.28 -7.83 -10.82
C ASP A 33 0.84 -7.88 -9.39
N LEU A 34 1.78 -6.99 -9.05
CA LEU A 34 2.34 -6.91 -7.72
C LEU A 34 1.34 -6.35 -6.70
N MET A 35 0.38 -5.54 -7.14
CA MET A 35 -0.64 -4.97 -6.24
C MET A 35 -1.51 -6.08 -5.63
N GLU A 36 -2.07 -6.96 -6.46
CA GLU A 36 -2.92 -8.06 -5.98
C GLU A 36 -2.09 -9.08 -5.17
N TYR A 37 -0.85 -9.35 -5.60
CA TYR A 37 0.05 -10.21 -4.87
C TYR A 37 0.36 -9.67 -3.46
N GLU A 38 0.74 -8.39 -3.36
CA GLU A 38 1.05 -7.72 -2.10
C GLU A 38 -0.18 -7.73 -1.16
N TRP A 39 -1.36 -7.36 -1.68
CA TRP A 39 -2.60 -7.41 -0.92
C TRP A 39 -2.90 -8.82 -0.37
N ARG A 40 -2.80 -9.84 -1.22
CA ARG A 40 -3.09 -11.23 -0.85
C ARG A 40 -2.14 -11.74 0.24
N ILE A 41 -0.83 -11.53 0.08
CA ILE A 41 0.18 -11.97 1.04
C ILE A 41 0.02 -11.21 2.36
N SER A 42 -0.09 -9.88 2.31
CA SER A 42 -0.23 -9.08 3.53
C SER A 42 -1.46 -9.49 4.33
N ARG A 43 -2.59 -9.82 3.68
CA ARG A 43 -3.77 -10.33 4.40
C ARG A 43 -3.49 -11.64 5.13
N GLN A 44 -2.73 -12.55 4.52
CA GLN A 44 -2.34 -13.81 5.16
C GLN A 44 -1.42 -13.55 6.36
N VAL A 45 -0.46 -12.64 6.21
CA VAL A 45 0.49 -12.28 7.27
C VAL A 45 -0.17 -11.55 8.43
N ALA A 46 -1.21 -10.73 8.17
CA ALA A 46 -1.94 -10.01 9.21
C ALA A 46 -2.58 -10.95 10.25
N GLY A 47 -2.92 -12.18 9.84
CA GLY A 47 -3.45 -13.21 10.74
C GLY A 47 -2.40 -13.86 11.66
N LEU A 48 -1.10 -13.59 11.46
CA LEU A 48 -0.01 -14.24 12.19
C LEU A 48 0.45 -13.48 13.45
N GLY A 49 -0.14 -12.31 13.74
CA GLY A 49 0.23 -11.51 14.92
C GLY A 49 1.58 -10.80 14.81
N LEU A 50 2.12 -10.66 13.60
CA LEU A 50 3.38 -9.95 13.35
C LEU A 50 3.16 -8.42 13.28
N PRO A 51 4.14 -7.60 13.69
CA PRO A 51 4.07 -6.16 13.50
C PRO A 51 4.19 -5.84 12.00
N MET A 52 3.09 -5.39 11.41
CA MET A 52 3.01 -5.07 9.99
C MET A 52 2.01 -3.92 9.74
N PRO A 53 2.07 -3.26 8.57
CA PRO A 53 1.08 -2.24 8.21
C PRO A 53 -0.33 -2.83 8.18
N GLY A 54 -1.30 -2.05 8.67
CA GLY A 54 -2.72 -2.36 8.48
C GLY A 54 -3.11 -2.33 7.01
N LEU A 55 -4.20 -3.02 6.67
CA LEU A 55 -4.62 -3.24 5.28
C LEU A 55 -6.00 -2.67 5.02
N TRP A 56 -6.09 -1.79 4.02
CA TRP A 56 -7.32 -1.20 3.53
C TRP A 56 -7.33 -1.26 2.00
N ARG A 57 -8.49 -1.56 1.42
CA ARG A 57 -8.70 -1.51 -0.03
C ARG A 57 -9.75 -0.44 -0.31
N ALA A 58 -9.44 0.48 -1.21
CA ALA A 58 -10.38 1.49 -1.70
C ALA A 58 -11.17 0.93 -2.89
#